data_AF-A0A6P6ESE2-F1
#
_entry.id   AF-A0A6P6ESE2-F1
#
_cell.length_a   1.000
_cell.length_b   1.000
_cell.length_c   1.000
_cell.angle_alpha   90.00
_cell.angle_beta   90.00
_cell.angle_gamma   90.00
#
_symmetry.space_group_name_H-M   'P 1'
#
loop_
_entity.id
_entity.type
_entity.pdbx_description
1 polymer ?
#
loop_
_entity_poly.entity_id
_entity_poly.type
_entity_poly.pdbx_seq_one_letter_code
_entity_poly.pdbx_strand_id
1 'polypeptide(L)'
;MTMEEYTKIEKIGEGTYGVVYKGRHKTTGQVLAMKRIRLESEEEGIPSTAIWKISLLKELRHPNIVSLQDVLMRDSWLYLIFEFLSMDLKKYLDSIPPGQFMDASLVKIYTHEVVTLWYRCSEVLLGAARYSTPVDIWRIETISAELETKKPLFHGDSEIDQLFRIFRALGTPNNKVWPEVESLQDYKNTFPKWKPGSLAAHVKNLDENGLDLLSKMLVYDPAKWISGKMALNHLYFDDLDGQIKKMYVSNKELPHYNLG
;
A
#
# COMPACT_ATOMS: atom_id res chain seq x y z
N MET A 1 13.41 -24.02 14.40
CA MET A 1 14.39 -23.04 13.90
C MET A 1 14.72 -22.09 15.03
N THR A 2 15.99 -21.73 15.20
CA THR A 2 16.46 -20.87 16.30
C THR A 2 17.23 -19.67 15.72
N MET A 3 17.34 -18.59 16.50
CA MET A 3 18.12 -17.42 16.08
C MET A 3 19.61 -17.72 15.81
N GLU A 4 20.11 -18.90 16.21
CA GLU A 4 21.47 -19.35 15.94
C GLU A 4 21.71 -19.68 14.47
N GLU A 5 20.66 -19.99 13.71
CA GLU A 5 20.72 -20.30 12.28
C GLU A 5 20.90 -19.04 11.41
N TYR A 6 20.79 -17.85 12.01
CA TYR A 6 20.80 -16.58 11.32
C TYR A 6 21.97 -15.69 11.77
N THR A 7 22.57 -14.98 10.81
CA THR A 7 23.59 -13.96 11.06
C THR A 7 23.04 -12.59 10.71
N LYS A 8 23.06 -11.68 11.67
CA LYS A 8 22.65 -10.29 11.49
C LYS A 8 23.78 -9.51 10.83
N ILE A 9 23.50 -8.83 9.71
CA ILE A 9 24.50 -8.11 8.91
C ILE A 9 24.48 -6.62 9.25
N GLU A 10 23.37 -5.94 8.94
CA GLU A 10 23.27 -4.49 9.06
C GLU A 10 21.84 -4.07 9.43
N LYS A 11 21.70 -2.88 10.02
CA LYS A 11 20.39 -2.27 10.29
C LYS A 11 19.92 -1.56 9.03
N ILE A 12 18.76 -1.94 8.50
CA ILE A 12 18.21 -1.38 7.25
C ILE A 12 17.00 -0.48 7.46
N GLY A 13 16.39 -0.51 8.65
CA GLY A 13 15.26 0.36 8.98
C GLY A 13 14.92 0.36 10.47
N GLU A 14 14.24 1.41 10.90
CA GLU A 14 13.67 1.54 12.24
C GLU A 14 12.36 2.30 12.12
N GLY A 15 11.33 1.78 12.78
CA GLY A 15 10.02 2.42 12.85
C GLY A 15 9.43 2.28 14.25
N THR A 16 8.25 2.83 14.43
CA THR A 16 7.53 2.85 15.72
C THR A 16 7.39 1.47 16.35
N TYR A 17 7.27 0.43 15.53
CA TYR A 17 6.99 -0.94 15.96
C TYR A 17 8.22 -1.84 16.05
N GLY A 18 9.42 -1.32 15.80
CA GLY A 18 10.65 -2.11 15.94
C GLY A 18 11.74 -1.77 14.92
N VAL A 19 12.75 -2.63 14.89
CA VAL A 19 13.97 -2.44 14.10
C VAL A 19 14.08 -3.54 13.05
N VAL A 20 14.38 -3.18 11.81
CA VAL A 20 14.59 -4.12 10.71
C VAL A 20 16.08 -4.25 10.43
N TYR A 21 16.54 -5.50 10.36
CA TYR A 21 17.91 -5.84 10.02
C TYR A 21 17.97 -6.69 8.76
N LYS A 22 18.98 -6.47 7.94
CA LYS A 22 19.38 -7.46 6.95
C LYS A 22 20.11 -8.58 7.66
N GLY A 23 19.69 -9.80 7.39
CA GLY A 23 20.30 -11.01 7.91
C GLY A 23 20.67 -11.97 6.79
N ARG A 24 21.37 -13.03 7.17
CA ARG A 24 21.70 -14.15 6.30
C ARG A 24 21.50 -15.46 7.03
N HIS A 25 20.82 -16.40 6.40
CA HIS A 25 20.71 -17.76 6.88
C HIS A 25 22.06 -18.47 6.73
N LYS A 26 22.58 -19.08 7.80
CA LYS A 26 23.94 -19.61 7.84
C LYS A 26 24.15 -20.82 6.93
N THR A 27 23.19 -21.73 6.86
CA THR A 27 23.31 -22.96 6.05
C THR A 27 23.01 -22.72 4.57
N THR A 28 21.92 -22.03 4.25
CA THR A 28 21.49 -21.78 2.86
C THR A 28 22.19 -20.58 2.23
N GLY A 29 22.79 -19.69 3.03
CA GLY A 29 23.38 -18.44 2.54
C GLY A 29 22.35 -17.39 2.11
N GLN A 30 21.05 -17.67 2.24
CA GLN A 30 19.98 -16.80 1.79
C GLN A 30 19.97 -15.48 2.56
N VAL A 31 19.85 -14.37 1.85
CA VAL A 31 19.71 -13.03 2.43
C VAL A 31 18.23 -12.78 2.75
N LEU A 32 17.97 -12.20 3.92
CA LEU A 32 16.64 -12.07 4.51
C LEU A 32 16.50 -10.77 5.32
N ALA A 33 15.26 -10.35 5.55
CA ALA A 33 14.94 -9.21 6.40
C ALA A 33 14.40 -9.70 7.76
N MET A 34 15.00 -9.25 8.85
CA MET A 34 14.66 -9.64 10.23
C MET A 34 14.02 -8.44 10.94
N LYS A 35 12.70 -8.46 11.08
CA LYS A 35 11.97 -7.42 11.83
C LYS A 35 11.92 -7.82 13.30
N ARG A 36 12.63 -7.07 14.14
CA ARG A 36 12.74 -7.27 15.57
C ARG A 36 11.76 -6.36 16.32
N ILE A 37 10.87 -6.97 17.10
CA ILE A 37 9.82 -6.33 17.88
C ILE A 37 10.06 -6.65 19.36
N ARG A 38 10.00 -5.63 20.22
CA ARG A 38 10.10 -5.81 21.68
C ARG A 38 8.74 -6.22 22.23
N LEU A 39 8.69 -7.24 23.08
CA LEU A 39 7.50 -7.58 23.85
C LEU A 39 7.50 -6.78 25.15
N GLU A 40 6.34 -6.26 25.54
CA GLU A 40 6.20 -5.39 26.73
C GLU A 40 6.20 -6.17 28.04
N SER A 41 5.76 -7.43 28.02
CA SER A 41 5.72 -8.33 29.17
C SER A 41 6.32 -9.70 28.83
N GLU A 42 7.22 -10.21 29.68
CA GLU A 42 7.78 -11.56 29.56
C GLU A 42 6.78 -12.64 29.99
N GLU A 43 5.83 -12.31 30.88
CA GLU A 43 4.86 -13.27 31.41
C GLU A 43 3.68 -13.52 30.45
N GLU A 44 3.30 -12.52 29.65
CA GLU A 44 2.16 -12.64 28.71
C GLU A 44 2.55 -13.23 27.35
N GLY A 45 3.84 -13.33 27.04
CA GLY A 45 4.31 -13.84 25.75
C GLY A 45 3.93 -12.94 24.57
N ILE A 46 3.58 -13.54 23.42
CA ILE A 46 3.16 -12.78 22.23
C ILE A 46 1.70 -12.31 22.43
N PRO A 47 1.41 -11.00 22.29
CA PRO A 47 0.03 -10.50 22.34
C PRO A 47 -0.89 -11.28 21.39
N SER A 48 -2.08 -11.66 21.83
CA SER A 48 -3.06 -12.41 21.03
C SER A 48 -3.38 -11.74 19.69
N THR A 49 -3.38 -10.41 19.66
CA THR A 49 -3.53 -9.60 18.44
C THR A 49 -2.37 -9.74 17.46
N ALA A 50 -1.14 -9.93 17.95
CA ALA A 50 0.03 -10.17 17.13
C ALA A 50 0.08 -11.60 16.60
N ILE A 51 -0.32 -12.59 17.41
CA ILE A 51 -0.46 -13.99 16.97
C ILE A 51 -1.38 -14.08 15.76
N TRP A 52 -2.56 -13.45 15.83
CA TRP A 52 -3.52 -13.49 14.73
C TRP A 52 -2.97 -12.87 13.43
N LYS A 53 -2.29 -11.71 13.53
CA LYS A 53 -1.63 -11.08 12.37
C LYS A 53 -0.52 -11.94 11.77
N ILE A 54 0.28 -12.60 12.62
CA ILE A 54 1.35 -13.50 12.19
C ILE A 54 0.78 -14.73 11.50
N SER A 55 -0.29 -15.32 12.04
CA SER A 55 -0.97 -16.46 11.41
C SER A 55 -1.52 -16.08 10.04
N LEU A 56 -2.14 -14.90 9.91
CA LEU A 56 -2.62 -14.39 8.63
C LEU A 56 -1.46 -14.22 7.62
N LEU A 57 -0.33 -13.62 8.05
CA LEU A 57 0.85 -13.46 7.20
C LEU A 57 1.46 -14.79 6.76
N LYS A 58 1.39 -15.85 7.59
CA LYS A 58 1.84 -17.20 7.21
C LYS A 58 0.95 -17.86 6.15
N GLU A 59 -0.33 -17.52 6.13
CA GLU A 59 -1.31 -18.04 5.16
C GLU A 59 -1.32 -17.24 3.85
N LEU A 60 -0.91 -15.97 3.89
CA LEU A 60 -0.81 -15.09 2.72
C LEU A 60 0.43 -15.39 1.87
N ARG A 61 0.33 -16.46 1.07
CA ARG A 61 1.35 -16.81 0.06
C ARG A 61 0.95 -16.26 -1.29
N HIS A 62 1.55 -15.15 -1.69
CA HIS A 62 1.32 -14.53 -2.98
C HIS A 62 2.61 -13.89 -3.49
N PRO A 63 2.94 -13.97 -4.80
CA PRO A 63 4.17 -13.41 -5.37
C PRO A 63 4.37 -11.89 -5.15
N ASN A 64 3.33 -11.16 -4.77
CA ASN A 64 3.37 -9.71 -4.52
C ASN A 64 3.11 -9.33 -3.07
N ILE A 65 3.07 -10.31 -2.16
CA ILE A 65 3.03 -10.09 -0.72
C ILE A 65 4.35 -10.59 -0.16
N VAL A 66 5.04 -9.75 0.61
CA VAL A 66 6.31 -10.13 1.23
C VAL A 66 6.11 -11.39 2.07
N SER A 67 6.85 -12.44 1.75
CA SER A 67 6.65 -13.74 2.38
C SER A 67 7.29 -13.77 3.76
N LEU A 68 6.47 -14.05 4.78
CA LEU A 68 6.94 -14.39 6.12
C LEU A 68 7.44 -15.84 6.12
N GLN A 69 8.77 -16.00 6.18
CA GLN A 69 9.42 -17.31 6.16
C GLN A 69 9.39 -17.97 7.54
N ASP A 70 9.66 -17.20 8.59
CA ASP A 70 9.76 -17.74 9.95
C ASP A 70 9.45 -16.72 11.03
N VAL A 71 9.17 -17.22 12.23
CA VAL A 71 8.87 -16.44 13.43
C VAL A 71 9.69 -17.02 14.57
N LEU A 72 10.64 -16.24 15.06
CA LEU A 72 11.58 -16.66 16.08
C LEU A 72 11.36 -15.82 17.33
N MET A 73 11.43 -16.47 18.49
CA MET A 73 11.39 -15.80 19.78
C MET A 73 12.72 -16.03 20.48
N ARG A 74 13.28 -14.96 21.06
CA ARG A 74 14.46 -15.04 21.90
C ARG A 74 14.36 -14.00 23.00
N ASP A 75 14.39 -14.45 24.24
CA ASP A 75 14.15 -13.61 25.41
C ASP A 75 12.83 -12.82 25.24
N SER A 76 12.79 -11.54 25.58
CA SER A 76 11.64 -10.64 25.35
C SER A 76 11.58 -10.03 23.93
N TRP A 77 12.17 -10.69 22.93
CA TRP A 77 12.18 -10.25 21.53
C TRP A 77 11.51 -11.23 20.59
N LEU A 78 10.61 -10.70 19.76
CA LEU A 78 10.01 -11.37 18.63
C LEU A 78 10.73 -10.97 17.34
N TYR A 79 11.10 -11.94 16.53
CA TYR A 79 11.73 -11.76 15.23
C TYR A 79 10.84 -12.35 14.15
N LEU A 80 10.42 -11.50 13.21
CA LEU A 80 9.72 -11.92 12.00
C LEU A 80 10.74 -11.96 10.86
N ILE A 81 10.90 -13.12 10.24
CA ILE A 81 11.86 -13.37 9.17
C ILE A 81 11.14 -13.31 7.83
N PHE A 82 11.49 -12.32 7.03
CA PHE A 82 10.94 -12.10 5.70
C PHE A 82 12.01 -12.33 4.65
N GLU A 83 11.57 -12.55 3.40
CA GLU A 83 12.46 -12.38 2.26
C GLU A 83 13.07 -10.95 2.23
N PHE A 84 14.29 -10.84 1.71
CA PHE A 84 14.93 -9.55 1.57
C PHE A 84 14.64 -8.95 0.19
N LEU A 85 14.00 -7.78 0.19
CA LEU A 85 13.90 -6.92 -0.98
C LEU A 85 14.97 -5.83 -0.89
N SER A 86 15.76 -5.65 -1.95
CA SER A 86 16.91 -4.75 -1.95
C SER A 86 16.54 -3.27 -1.88
N MET A 87 15.31 -2.92 -2.26
CA MET A 87 14.89 -1.56 -2.45
C MET A 87 13.41 -1.39 -2.13
N ASP A 88 13.07 -0.25 -1.54
CA ASP A 88 11.70 0.23 -1.41
C ASP A 88 11.38 1.21 -2.55
N LEU A 89 10.10 1.35 -2.86
CA LEU A 89 9.65 2.17 -3.99
C LEU A 89 10.05 3.64 -3.87
N LYS A 90 10.14 4.17 -2.65
CA LYS A 90 10.56 5.56 -2.41
C LYS A 90 12.00 5.76 -2.83
N LYS A 91 12.92 4.90 -2.38
CA LYS A 91 14.33 4.95 -2.81
C LYS A 91 14.46 4.80 -4.31
N TYR A 92 13.61 3.98 -4.94
CA TYR A 92 13.61 3.86 -6.39
C TYR A 92 13.15 5.15 -7.08
N LEU A 93 12.03 5.73 -6.64
CA LEU A 93 11.51 7.00 -7.17
C LEU A 93 12.51 8.15 -7.00
N ASP A 94 13.13 8.25 -5.83
CA ASP A 94 14.18 9.24 -5.51
C ASP A 94 15.45 9.03 -6.36
N SER A 95 15.71 7.81 -6.83
CA SER A 95 16.87 7.51 -7.70
C SER A 95 16.68 7.90 -9.17
N ILE A 96 15.44 8.17 -9.60
CA ILE A 96 15.18 8.52 -11.00
C ILE A 96 15.59 9.98 -11.24
N PRO A 97 16.45 10.26 -12.24
CA PRO A 97 16.93 11.62 -12.53
C PRO A 97 15.80 12.63 -12.76
N PRO A 98 16.01 13.92 -12.43
CA PRO A 98 15.06 14.97 -12.77
C PRO A 98 14.85 15.04 -14.29
N GLY A 99 13.60 14.91 -14.75
CA GLY A 99 13.24 14.99 -16.17
C GLY A 99 13.10 13.66 -16.90
N GLN A 100 13.44 12.52 -16.28
CA GLN A 100 13.07 11.18 -16.76
C GLN A 100 11.91 10.64 -15.95
N PHE A 101 11.00 9.87 -16.55
CA PHE A 101 9.90 9.20 -15.85
C PHE A 101 10.19 7.71 -15.70
N MET A 102 9.48 7.05 -14.78
CA MET A 102 9.53 5.60 -14.71
C MET A 102 8.91 5.05 -15.99
N ASP A 103 9.43 3.92 -16.49
CA ASP A 103 8.84 3.27 -17.67
C ASP A 103 7.38 2.91 -17.37
N ALA A 104 6.45 3.25 -18.29
CA ALA A 104 5.01 3.06 -18.10
C ALA A 104 4.63 1.59 -17.84
N SER A 105 5.50 0.63 -18.21
CA SER A 105 5.31 -0.79 -17.89
C SER A 105 5.66 -1.16 -16.44
N LEU A 106 6.58 -0.43 -15.80
CA LEU A 106 7.10 -0.69 -14.45
C LEU A 106 6.30 0.02 -13.33
N VAL A 107 5.59 1.10 -13.68
CA VAL A 107 4.68 1.82 -12.76
C VAL A 107 3.61 0.88 -12.16
N LYS A 108 3.25 -0.19 -12.87
CA LYS A 108 2.13 -1.07 -12.50
C LYS A 108 2.40 -2.07 -11.35
N ILE A 109 3.59 -2.11 -10.73
CA ILE A 109 3.99 -3.30 -9.93
C ILE A 109 4.37 -3.04 -8.46
N TYR A 110 4.55 -1.80 -8.01
CA TYR A 110 5.11 -1.56 -6.68
C TYR A 110 4.18 -0.68 -5.81
N THR A 111 3.73 -1.19 -4.66
CA THR A 111 2.91 -0.45 -3.68
C THR A 111 3.46 -0.61 -2.27
N HIS A 112 3.45 0.48 -1.48
CA HIS A 112 4.05 0.57 -0.14
C HIS A 112 3.01 0.59 1.01
N GLU A 113 3.41 0.11 2.19
CA GLU A 113 2.66 0.09 3.46
C GLU A 113 2.82 1.38 4.31
N VAL A 114 1.67 2.03 4.59
CA VAL A 114 1.20 2.69 5.84
C VAL A 114 1.92 3.93 6.47
N VAL A 115 1.07 4.88 6.90
CA VAL A 115 1.24 6.04 7.82
C VAL A 115 1.73 7.37 7.22
N THR A 116 1.37 7.69 5.99
CA THR A 116 1.38 9.08 5.51
C THR A 116 -0.05 9.51 5.21
N LEU A 117 -0.41 10.68 5.75
CA LEU A 117 -1.72 11.31 5.64
C LEU A 117 -2.25 11.35 4.18
N TRP A 118 -1.34 11.42 3.22
CA TRP A 118 -1.60 11.58 1.79
C TRP A 118 -2.38 10.44 1.13
N TYR A 119 -2.28 9.23 1.68
CA TYR A 119 -2.99 8.04 1.16
C TYR A 119 -4.25 7.72 1.97
N ARG A 120 -4.63 8.56 2.93
CA ARG A 120 -5.80 8.30 3.78
C ARG A 120 -7.10 8.59 3.01
N CYS A 121 -7.99 7.61 3.00
CA CYS A 121 -9.33 7.71 2.39
C CYS A 121 -10.19 8.77 3.09
N SER A 122 -11.09 9.40 2.33
CA SER A 122 -12.06 10.37 2.85
C SER A 122 -12.98 9.80 3.95
N GLU A 123 -13.30 8.50 3.94
CA GLU A 123 -14.10 7.88 5.00
C GLU A 123 -13.40 7.89 6.35
N VAL A 124 -12.10 7.61 6.36
CA VAL A 124 -11.29 7.59 7.57
C VAL A 124 -11.07 9.02 8.07
N LEU A 125 -10.90 9.99 7.15
CA LEU A 125 -10.75 11.41 7.48
C LEU A 125 -12.04 12.05 8.00
N LEU A 126 -13.21 11.51 7.68
CA LEU A 126 -14.52 11.98 8.15
C LEU A 126 -15.01 11.25 9.41
N GLY A 127 -14.20 10.36 9.99
CA GLY A 127 -14.53 9.69 11.24
C GLY A 127 -15.52 8.53 11.08
N ALA A 128 -15.56 7.86 9.92
CA ALA A 128 -16.39 6.68 9.74
C ALA A 128 -15.94 5.56 10.70
N ALA A 129 -16.84 5.11 11.57
CA ALA A 129 -16.57 4.05 12.55
C ALA A 129 -16.38 2.66 11.93
N ARG A 130 -16.86 2.47 10.69
CA ARG A 130 -16.76 1.23 9.93
C ARG A 130 -16.15 1.53 8.57
N TYR A 131 -14.98 0.96 8.33
CA TYR A 131 -14.30 0.97 7.04
C TYR A 131 -13.86 -0.45 6.70
N SER A 132 -13.62 -0.72 5.41
CA SER A 132 -13.32 -2.06 4.91
C SER A 132 -12.32 -2.01 3.76
N THR A 133 -12.21 -3.10 2.99
CA THR A 133 -11.37 -3.26 1.79
C THR A 133 -11.34 -2.06 0.82
N PRO A 134 -12.45 -1.32 0.58
CA PRO A 134 -12.47 0.07 0.12
C PRO A 134 -11.23 0.95 0.36
N VAL A 135 -10.78 1.05 1.62
CA VAL A 135 -9.67 1.93 2.01
C VAL A 135 -8.37 1.58 1.28
N ASP A 136 -8.13 0.29 1.04
CA ASP A 136 -6.91 -0.17 0.39
C ASP A 136 -6.93 0.12 -1.11
N ILE A 137 -8.11 0.09 -1.75
CA ILE A 137 -8.26 0.49 -3.15
C ILE A 137 -7.96 1.99 -3.34
N TRP A 138 -8.44 2.85 -2.43
CA TRP A 138 -8.08 4.28 -2.42
C TRP A 138 -6.57 4.50 -2.36
N ARG A 139 -5.90 3.76 -1.46
CA ARG A 139 -4.46 3.86 -1.26
C ARG A 139 -3.72 3.44 -2.51
N ILE A 140 -4.09 2.31 -3.10
CA ILE A 140 -3.48 1.82 -4.35
C ILE A 140 -3.62 2.87 -5.44
N GLU A 141 -4.77 3.53 -5.54
CA GLU A 141 -4.99 4.52 -6.60
C GLU A 141 -4.22 5.82 -6.39
N THR A 142 -4.19 6.33 -5.16
CA THR A 142 -3.39 7.52 -4.83
C THR A 142 -1.88 7.26 -5.03
N ILE A 143 -1.41 6.04 -4.78
CA ILE A 143 -0.05 5.60 -5.11
C ILE A 143 0.15 5.48 -6.62
N SER A 144 -0.79 4.87 -7.35
CA SER A 144 -0.75 4.75 -8.82
C SER A 144 -0.59 6.11 -9.49
N ALA A 145 -1.41 7.08 -9.08
CA ALA A 145 -1.31 8.46 -9.55
C ALA A 145 0.02 9.13 -9.20
N GLU A 146 0.59 8.82 -8.02
CA GLU A 146 1.90 9.32 -7.62
C GLU A 146 3.04 8.71 -8.45
N LEU A 147 2.94 7.44 -8.83
CA LEU A 147 3.95 6.79 -9.67
C LEU A 147 4.03 7.42 -11.06
N GLU A 148 2.87 7.78 -11.62
CA GLU A 148 2.75 8.39 -12.94
C GLU A 148 3.22 9.85 -12.97
N THR A 149 3.05 10.57 -11.85
CA THR A 149 3.33 12.01 -11.76
C THR A 149 4.58 12.35 -10.97
N LYS A 150 5.15 11.36 -10.27
CA LYS A 150 6.18 11.49 -9.22
C LYS A 150 5.82 12.44 -8.08
N LYS A 151 4.54 12.79 -7.94
CA LYS A 151 4.05 13.73 -6.95
C LYS A 151 2.82 13.14 -6.27
N PRO A 152 2.72 13.21 -4.93
CA PRO A 152 1.54 12.74 -4.24
C PRO A 152 0.30 13.46 -4.76
N LEU A 153 -0.72 12.68 -5.14
CA LEU A 153 -1.97 13.19 -5.70
C LEU A 153 -2.66 14.18 -4.74
N PHE A 154 -2.66 13.84 -3.44
CA PHE A 154 -3.21 14.65 -2.38
C PHE A 154 -2.15 14.91 -1.31
N HIS A 155 -1.42 16.01 -1.44
CA HIS A 155 -0.35 16.40 -0.51
C HIS A 155 -0.86 17.32 0.61
N GLY A 156 -1.66 16.78 1.54
CA GLY A 156 -2.16 17.51 2.70
C GLY A 156 -1.11 17.70 3.80
N ASP A 157 -1.13 18.85 4.47
CA ASP A 157 -0.29 19.13 5.64
C ASP A 157 -0.97 18.79 6.99
N SER A 158 -2.29 18.60 6.97
CA SER A 158 -3.17 18.34 8.11
C SER A 158 -4.40 17.55 7.65
N GLU A 159 -5.09 16.87 8.56
CA GLU A 159 -6.27 16.05 8.20
C GLU A 159 -7.34 16.85 7.44
N ILE A 160 -7.54 18.11 7.85
CA ILE A 160 -8.47 19.01 7.19
C ILE A 160 -7.97 19.48 5.81
N ASP A 161 -6.67 19.78 5.67
CA ASP A 161 -6.10 20.16 4.37
C ASP A 161 -6.11 18.99 3.38
N GLN A 162 -5.80 17.79 3.86
CA GLN A 162 -5.92 16.54 3.09
C GLN A 162 -7.34 16.38 2.55
N LEU A 163 -8.34 16.54 3.41
CA LEU A 163 -9.75 16.46 3.06
C LEU A 163 -10.15 17.54 2.04
N PHE A 164 -9.69 18.78 2.22
CA PHE A 164 -9.94 19.87 1.27
C PHE A 164 -9.29 19.66 -0.09
N ARG A 165 -8.11 19.04 -0.15
CA ARG A 165 -7.46 18.67 -1.42
C ARG A 165 -8.25 17.61 -2.17
N ILE A 166 -8.74 16.59 -1.45
CA ILE A 166 -9.64 15.59 -2.02
C ILE A 166 -10.90 16.27 -2.57
N PHE A 167 -11.51 17.18 -1.80
CA PHE A 167 -12.72 17.88 -2.22
C PHE A 167 -12.50 18.84 -3.39
N ARG A 168 -11.32 19.47 -3.50
CA ARG A 168 -10.97 20.29 -4.66
C ARG A 168 -10.85 19.48 -5.95
N ALA A 169 -10.34 18.25 -5.85
CA ALA A 169 -10.19 17.37 -7.00
C ALA A 169 -11.50 16.68 -7.39
N LEU A 170 -12.19 16.06 -6.43
CA LEU A 170 -13.36 15.21 -6.67
C LEU A 170 -14.71 15.91 -6.42
N GLY A 171 -14.68 17.15 -5.92
CA GLY A 171 -15.86 17.89 -5.48
C GLY A 171 -16.21 17.58 -4.02
N THR A 172 -16.90 18.50 -3.36
CA THR A 172 -17.33 18.28 -1.96
C THR A 172 -18.49 17.27 -1.92
N PRO A 173 -18.37 16.16 -1.17
CA PRO A 173 -19.39 15.13 -1.13
C PRO A 173 -20.66 15.65 -0.42
N ASN A 174 -21.79 15.05 -0.78
CA ASN A 174 -23.09 15.26 -0.17
C ASN A 174 -23.90 13.95 -0.24
N ASN A 175 -25.04 13.90 0.43
CA ASN A 175 -25.86 12.69 0.50
C ASN A 175 -26.38 12.16 -0.86
N LYS A 176 -26.29 12.93 -1.96
CA LYS A 176 -26.62 12.43 -3.30
C LYS A 176 -25.49 11.60 -3.91
N VAL A 177 -24.25 12.00 -3.67
CA VAL A 177 -23.05 11.35 -4.22
C VAL A 177 -22.62 10.19 -3.33
N TRP A 178 -22.64 10.41 -2.02
CA TRP A 178 -22.28 9.43 -1.00
C TRP A 178 -23.37 9.43 0.08
N PRO A 179 -24.25 8.43 0.08
CA PRO A 179 -25.31 8.32 1.08
C PRO A 179 -24.74 8.36 2.50
N GLU A 180 -25.43 9.06 3.40
CA GLU A 180 -25.08 9.18 4.83
C GLU A 180 -23.78 9.94 5.15
N VAL A 181 -23.09 10.51 4.17
CA VAL A 181 -21.86 11.29 4.42
C VAL A 181 -22.08 12.46 5.38
N GLU A 182 -23.25 13.09 5.33
CA GLU A 182 -23.58 14.23 6.19
C GLU A 182 -23.82 13.83 7.66
N SER A 183 -23.98 12.54 7.92
CA SER A 183 -24.15 11.98 9.27
C SER A 183 -22.85 11.51 9.92
N LEU A 184 -21.73 11.56 9.19
CA LEU A 184 -20.41 11.20 9.70
C LEU A 184 -19.95 12.18 10.79
N GLN A 185 -19.22 11.67 11.77
CA GLN A 185 -18.84 12.39 12.99
C GLN A 185 -18.14 13.72 12.70
N ASP A 186 -17.21 13.72 11.75
CA ASP A 186 -16.38 14.89 11.45
C ASP A 186 -16.85 15.67 10.22
N TYR A 187 -18.01 15.32 9.65
CA TYR A 187 -18.58 16.06 8.55
C TYR A 187 -19.16 17.41 9.02
N LYS A 188 -18.84 18.50 8.30
CA LYS A 188 -19.35 19.84 8.59
C LYS A 188 -20.05 20.43 7.38
N ASN A 189 -21.26 20.93 7.60
CA ASN A 189 -22.02 21.66 6.57
C ASN A 189 -21.31 22.95 6.10
N THR A 190 -20.41 23.47 6.92
CA THR A 190 -19.58 24.65 6.66
C THR A 190 -18.36 24.37 5.77
N PHE A 191 -18.12 23.11 5.36
CA PHE A 191 -17.06 22.82 4.43
C PHE A 191 -17.24 23.57 3.11
N PRO A 192 -16.16 24.10 2.51
CA PRO A 192 -16.27 24.78 1.23
C PRO A 192 -16.84 23.84 0.17
N LYS A 193 -17.71 24.37 -0.70
CA LYS A 193 -18.41 23.59 -1.73
C LYS A 193 -17.66 23.71 -3.05
N TRP A 194 -16.77 22.76 -3.32
CA TRP A 194 -16.09 22.62 -4.60
C TRP A 194 -16.91 21.75 -5.55
N LYS A 195 -16.88 22.09 -6.83
CA LYS A 195 -17.40 21.23 -7.89
C LYS A 195 -16.36 20.17 -8.25
N PRO A 196 -16.77 18.98 -8.70
CA PRO A 196 -15.84 17.98 -9.21
C PRO A 196 -14.95 18.58 -10.30
N GLY A 197 -13.64 18.56 -10.08
CA GLY A 197 -12.66 18.96 -11.07
C GLY A 197 -12.39 17.84 -12.07
N SER A 198 -11.68 18.15 -13.15
CA SER A 198 -11.17 17.10 -14.03
C SER A 198 -9.93 16.47 -13.39
N LEU A 199 -10.00 15.15 -13.14
CA LEU A 199 -8.87 14.34 -12.68
C LEU A 199 -7.68 14.41 -13.66
N ALA A 200 -7.96 14.58 -14.95
CA ALA A 200 -6.96 14.76 -16.01
C ALA A 200 -6.06 16.00 -15.79
N ALA A 201 -6.55 17.03 -15.10
CA ALA A 201 -5.75 18.21 -14.78
C ALA A 201 -4.64 17.92 -13.75
N HIS A 202 -4.83 16.89 -12.92
CA HIS A 202 -3.91 16.49 -11.86
C HIS A 202 -2.94 15.40 -12.33
N VAL A 203 -3.36 14.54 -13.28
CA VAL A 203 -2.58 13.41 -13.77
C VAL A 203 -2.39 13.54 -15.29
N LYS A 204 -1.37 14.30 -15.70
CA LYS A 204 -1.14 14.66 -17.12
C LYS A 204 -0.57 13.55 -17.99
N ASN A 205 -0.02 12.51 -17.38
CA ASN A 205 0.71 11.43 -18.07
C ASN A 205 -0.15 10.19 -18.33
N LEU A 206 -1.41 10.19 -17.87
CA LEU A 206 -2.31 9.05 -17.97
C LEU A 206 -3.12 9.10 -19.27
N ASP A 207 -3.30 7.93 -19.91
CA ASP A 207 -4.18 7.76 -21.05
C ASP A 207 -5.66 7.74 -20.62
N GLU A 208 -6.58 7.73 -21.59
CA GLU A 208 -8.03 7.76 -21.32
C GLU A 208 -8.48 6.54 -20.49
N ASN A 209 -7.87 5.37 -20.72
CA ASN A 209 -8.18 4.14 -19.99
C ASN A 209 -7.70 4.20 -18.52
N GLY A 210 -6.53 4.79 -18.28
CA GLY A 210 -6.01 5.02 -16.94
C GLY A 210 -6.86 6.04 -16.19
N LEU A 211 -7.28 7.14 -16.84
CA LEU A 211 -8.15 8.15 -16.21
C LEU A 211 -9.52 7.57 -15.84
N ASP A 212 -10.07 6.69 -16.68
CA ASP A 212 -11.32 5.98 -16.40
C ASP A 212 -11.17 5.03 -15.20
N LEU A 213 -10.09 4.25 -15.15
CA LEU A 213 -9.78 3.39 -14.00
C LEU A 213 -9.65 4.21 -12.71
N LEU A 214 -8.90 5.32 -12.76
CA LEU A 214 -8.67 6.21 -11.64
C LEU A 214 -9.97 6.84 -11.13
N SER A 215 -10.87 7.21 -12.04
CA SER A 215 -12.19 7.74 -11.66
C SER A 215 -13.08 6.71 -10.97
N LYS A 216 -12.97 5.41 -11.34
CA LYS A 216 -13.69 4.29 -10.73
C LYS A 216 -13.08 3.85 -9.39
N MET A 217 -11.79 4.11 -9.19
CA MET A 217 -11.06 3.81 -7.97
C MET A 217 -11.03 4.99 -6.98
N LEU A 218 -11.39 6.20 -7.38
CA LEU A 218 -11.56 7.38 -6.51
C LEU A 218 -13.03 7.80 -6.37
N VAL A 219 -13.90 6.84 -6.03
CA VAL A 219 -15.32 7.09 -5.76
C VAL A 219 -15.52 7.31 -4.25
N TYR A 220 -16.29 8.33 -3.88
CA TYR A 220 -16.58 8.63 -2.47
C TYR A 220 -17.39 7.53 -1.77
N ASP A 221 -18.36 6.96 -2.47
CA ASP A 221 -19.28 5.97 -1.95
C ASP A 221 -18.59 4.59 -1.91
N PRO A 222 -18.31 4.04 -0.72
CA PRO A 222 -17.60 2.77 -0.61
C PRO A 222 -18.36 1.59 -1.20
N ALA A 223 -19.70 1.69 -1.35
CA ALA A 223 -20.53 0.64 -1.93
C ALA A 223 -20.45 0.61 -3.47
N LYS A 224 -20.06 1.72 -4.10
CA LYS A 224 -19.90 1.82 -5.56
C LYS A 224 -18.48 1.57 -6.03
N TRP A 225 -17.58 1.24 -5.10
CA TRP A 225 -16.18 1.07 -5.40
C TRP A 225 -15.94 -0.13 -6.30
N ILE A 226 -15.10 0.04 -7.32
CA ILE A 226 -14.58 -1.08 -8.08
C ILE A 226 -13.75 -1.99 -7.18
N SER A 227 -14.06 -3.29 -7.15
CA SER A 227 -13.25 -4.25 -6.43
C SER A 227 -11.89 -4.45 -7.11
N GLY A 228 -10.85 -4.82 -6.36
CA GLY A 228 -9.54 -5.13 -6.95
C GLY A 228 -9.60 -6.18 -8.07
N LYS A 229 -10.51 -7.18 -7.95
CA LYS A 229 -10.76 -8.17 -9.01
C LYS A 229 -11.33 -7.55 -10.29
N MET A 230 -12.22 -6.58 -10.17
CA MET A 230 -12.78 -5.86 -11.33
C MET A 230 -11.76 -4.89 -11.92
N ALA A 231 -10.95 -4.24 -11.08
CA ALA A 231 -9.87 -3.35 -11.51
C ALA A 231 -8.84 -4.09 -12.36
N LEU A 232 -8.42 -5.31 -11.97
CA LEU A 232 -7.49 -6.14 -12.76
C LEU A 232 -8.00 -6.54 -14.15
N ASN A 233 -9.33 -6.54 -14.34
CA ASN A 233 -9.97 -6.82 -15.63
C ASN A 233 -10.25 -5.55 -16.45
N HIS A 234 -9.75 -4.38 -16.03
CA HIS A 234 -9.94 -3.13 -16.74
C HIS A 234 -9.14 -3.09 -18.05
N LEU A 235 -9.66 -2.36 -19.05
CA LEU A 235 -9.03 -2.11 -20.36
C LEU A 235 -7.62 -1.51 -20.21
N TYR A 236 -7.38 -0.74 -19.15
CA TYR A 236 -6.06 -0.20 -18.81
C TYR A 236 -4.96 -1.28 -18.66
N PHE A 237 -5.36 -2.50 -18.31
CA PHE A 237 -4.45 -3.63 -18.14
C PHE A 237 -4.49 -4.60 -19.33
N ASP A 238 -5.13 -4.28 -20.46
CA ASP A 238 -5.18 -5.18 -21.63
C ASP A 238 -3.87 -5.22 -22.41
N ASP A 239 -3.13 -4.11 -22.44
CA ASP A 239 -1.80 -4.05 -23.05
C ASP A 239 -0.68 -4.57 -22.14
N LEU A 240 -1.02 -5.01 -20.91
CA LEU A 240 -0.06 -5.67 -20.03
C LEU A 240 0.22 -7.05 -20.58
N ASP A 241 1.50 -7.34 -20.85
CA ASP A 241 1.98 -8.58 -21.46
C ASP A 241 1.14 -9.78 -20.98
N GLY A 242 0.45 -10.47 -21.91
CA GLY A 242 -0.61 -11.42 -21.58
C GLY A 242 -0.15 -12.60 -20.72
N GLN A 243 1.17 -12.81 -20.63
CA GLN A 243 1.80 -13.74 -19.69
C GLN A 243 1.72 -13.25 -18.24
N ILE A 244 1.95 -11.95 -17.98
CA ILE A 244 1.81 -11.32 -16.66
C ILE A 244 0.34 -11.38 -16.24
N LYS A 245 -0.60 -10.92 -17.08
CA LYS A 245 -2.03 -10.92 -16.74
C LYS A 245 -2.56 -12.33 -16.39
N LYS A 246 -2.15 -13.37 -17.14
CA LYS A 246 -2.49 -14.77 -16.82
C LYS A 246 -1.85 -15.28 -15.53
N MET A 247 -0.61 -14.88 -15.19
CA MET A 247 0.03 -15.29 -13.93
C MET A 247 -0.74 -14.79 -12.70
N TYR A 248 -1.20 -13.55 -12.71
CA TYR A 248 -1.94 -12.93 -11.59
C TYR A 248 -3.39 -13.43 -11.46
N VAL A 249 -4.07 -13.67 -12.58
CA VAL A 249 -5.44 -14.22 -12.57
C VAL A 249 -5.46 -15.70 -12.17
N SER A 250 -4.35 -16.44 -12.35
CA SER A 250 -4.28 -17.89 -12.15
C SER A 250 -3.65 -18.35 -10.83
N ASN A 251 -3.19 -17.44 -9.95
CA ASN A 251 -2.56 -17.79 -8.66
C ASN A 251 -1.37 -18.76 -8.77
N LYS A 252 -0.58 -18.72 -9.86
CA LYS A 252 0.58 -19.61 -10.06
C LYS A 252 1.90 -18.86 -9.83
N GLU A 253 2.85 -19.55 -9.20
CA GLU A 253 4.19 -19.06 -8.85
C GLU A 253 4.96 -18.51 -10.07
N LEU A 254 5.68 -17.41 -9.86
CA LEU A 254 6.49 -16.74 -10.87
C LEU A 254 7.77 -17.56 -11.18
N PRO A 255 8.21 -17.64 -12.45
CA PRO A 255 9.53 -18.15 -12.77
C PRO A 255 10.62 -17.16 -12.29
N HIS A 256 11.67 -17.70 -11.67
CA HIS A 256 12.85 -16.94 -11.24
C HIS A 256 13.47 -16.19 -12.43
N TYR A 257 13.37 -14.86 -12.42
CA TYR A 257 14.20 -14.02 -13.28
C TYR A 257 15.59 -13.90 -12.67
N ASN A 258 16.58 -14.58 -13.27
CA ASN A 258 17.98 -14.29 -13.06
C ASN A 258 18.29 -12.94 -13.73
N LEU A 259 18.47 -11.89 -12.93
CA LEU A 259 19.12 -10.68 -13.38
C LEU A 259 20.63 -10.87 -13.13
N GLY A 260 21.37 -11.00 -14.23
CA GLY A 260 22.83 -11.06 -14.24
C GLY A 260 23.48 -9.71 -13.93
#